data_AF-A0A1Y3EZH8-F1
#
_entry.id   AF-A0A1Y3EZH8-F1
#
_cell.length_a   1.000
_cell.length_b   1.000
_cell.length_c   1.000
_cell.angle_alpha   90.00
_cell.angle_beta   90.00
_cell.angle_gamma   90.00
#
_symmetry.space_group_name_H-M   'P 1'
#
loop_
_entity.id
_entity.type
_entity.pdbx_description
1 polymer ?
#
loop_
_entity_poly.entity_id
_entity_poly.type
_entity_poly.pdbx_seq_one_letter_code
_entity_poly.pdbx_strand_id
1 'polypeptide(L)'
;MLKWLLSSYSAMPSKLYLPSIGIGIASAVGMGVLYTLNHVAEASFLHLHVPRLDWPHSGILKSYDAASIRRGYQVYKQVCSACHSMKQISYRHFVNVFMTEEEAKREASEIEVLDGPGDDGKMYTRPGKLIDYLPQPYENDDYLFMLLTGYMDPPAGFPIESNQGYNPYFPNGASIAMTQQLFDDMLEYEDGTPATQSQMAKDVACFLKWASEPEHDIRKRWALKLMAIAPLITSLIYYWKRHQWTYLKSRKFVFKAPRSPSSNE
;
A
#
# COMPACT_ATOMS: atom_id res chain seq x y z
N MET A 1 -31.16 -2.97 33.65
CA MET A 1 -30.59 -1.62 33.50
C MET A 1 -31.20 -0.81 32.35
N LEU A 2 -31.27 -1.33 31.12
CA LEU A 2 -31.78 -0.58 29.95
C LEU A 2 -33.27 -0.16 30.04
N LYS A 3 -34.11 -0.95 30.71
CA LYS A 3 -35.52 -0.60 30.97
C LYS A 3 -35.71 0.53 31.98
N TRP A 4 -34.73 0.75 32.87
CA TRP A 4 -34.81 1.80 33.88
C TRP A 4 -34.44 3.16 33.30
N LEU A 5 -33.45 3.20 32.39
CA LEU A 5 -33.07 4.41 31.65
C LEU A 5 -34.20 4.96 30.78
N LEU A 6 -34.99 4.09 30.14
CA LEU A 6 -36.10 4.52 29.27
C LEU A 6 -37.34 4.97 30.04
N SER A 7 -37.51 4.54 31.30
CA SER A 7 -38.67 4.89 32.14
C SER A 7 -38.59 6.30 32.75
N SER A 8 -37.39 6.88 32.85
CA SER A 8 -37.20 8.23 33.39
C SER A 8 -37.44 9.35 32.36
N TYR A 9 -37.50 9.02 31.06
CA TYR A 9 -37.70 10.00 29.99
C TYR A 9 -39.15 10.45 29.80
N SER A 10 -40.13 9.66 30.23
CA SER A 10 -41.56 9.97 30.03
C SER A 10 -42.13 10.98 31.04
N ALA A 11 -41.36 11.39 32.05
CA ALA A 11 -41.83 12.23 33.15
C ALA A 11 -41.32 13.69 33.13
N MET A 12 -40.54 14.11 32.12
CA MET A 12 -40.02 15.49 32.08
C MET A 12 -41.00 16.47 31.40
N PRO A 13 -41.27 17.64 32.01
CA PRO A 13 -42.10 18.66 31.39
C PRO A 13 -41.42 19.26 30.16
N SER A 14 -42.19 19.46 29.08
CA SER A 14 -41.72 19.84 27.73
C SER A 14 -40.85 21.10 27.67
N LYS A 15 -40.93 21.98 28.67
CA LYS A 15 -40.16 23.23 28.76
C LYS A 15 -38.68 23.04 29.18
N LEU A 16 -38.31 21.85 29.67
CA LEU A 16 -36.93 21.55 30.13
C LEU A 16 -36.13 20.64 29.17
N TYR A 17 -36.75 20.21 28.06
CA TYR A 17 -36.19 19.23 27.13
C TYR A 17 -35.08 19.80 26.23
N LEU A 18 -35.24 21.04 25.75
CA LEU A 18 -34.22 21.72 24.94
C LEU A 18 -32.92 22.08 25.72
N PRO A 19 -32.96 22.66 26.93
CA PRO A 19 -31.74 23.03 27.65
C PRO A 19 -30.94 21.82 28.14
N SER A 20 -31.60 20.70 28.46
CA SER A 20 -30.92 19.47 28.92
C SER A 20 -30.15 18.75 27.80
N ILE A 21 -30.65 18.77 26.56
CA ILE A 21 -29.93 18.25 25.38
C ILE A 21 -28.69 19.12 25.08
N GLY A 22 -28.82 20.45 25.18
CA GLY A 22 -27.71 21.38 24.93
C GLY A 22 -26.52 21.18 25.89
N ILE A 23 -26.80 20.96 27.18
CA ILE A 23 -25.76 20.72 28.19
C ILE A 23 -25.08 19.36 27.98
N GLY A 24 -25.84 18.33 27.60
CA GLY A 24 -25.29 16.99 27.30
C GLY A 24 -24.33 16.99 26.10
N ILE A 25 -24.69 17.69 25.02
CA ILE A 25 -23.84 17.81 23.82
C ILE A 25 -22.57 18.61 24.12
N ALA A 26 -22.68 19.74 24.83
CA ALA A 26 -21.52 20.56 25.20
C ALA A 26 -20.51 19.80 26.08
N SER A 27 -21.00 18.96 27.00
CA SER A 27 -20.15 18.16 27.89
C SER A 27 -19.43 17.03 27.14
N ALA A 28 -20.10 16.39 26.18
CA ALA A 28 -19.51 15.34 25.33
C ALA A 28 -18.46 15.91 24.36
N VAL A 29 -18.72 17.08 23.76
CA VAL A 29 -17.75 17.78 22.91
C VAL A 29 -16.55 18.27 23.75
N GLY A 30 -16.80 18.83 24.94
CA GLY A 30 -15.74 19.29 25.85
C GLY A 30 -14.81 18.16 26.29
N MET A 31 -15.35 17.01 26.70
CA MET A 31 -14.54 15.83 27.04
C MET A 31 -13.84 15.22 25.83
N GLY A 32 -14.50 15.18 24.66
CA GLY A 32 -13.87 14.73 23.42
C GLY A 32 -12.66 15.58 23.03
N VAL A 33 -12.79 16.91 23.13
CA VAL A 33 -11.70 17.85 22.87
C VAL A 33 -10.59 17.71 23.91
N LEU A 34 -10.91 17.61 25.20
CA LEU A 34 -9.91 17.44 26.26
C LEU A 34 -9.13 16.12 26.12
N TYR A 35 -9.81 15.03 25.75
CA TYR A 35 -9.20 13.74 25.46
C TYR A 35 -8.26 13.83 24.25
N THR A 36 -8.69 14.48 23.16
CA THR A 36 -7.83 14.68 21.99
C THR A 36 -6.63 15.58 22.28
N LEU A 37 -6.79 16.62 23.11
CA LEU A 37 -5.70 17.51 23.49
C LEU A 37 -4.64 16.80 24.35
N ASN A 38 -5.06 15.91 25.25
CA ASN A 38 -4.14 15.14 26.07
C ASN A 38 -3.31 14.15 25.22
N HIS A 39 -3.91 13.57 24.18
CA HIS A 39 -3.19 12.69 23.23
C HIS A 39 -2.21 13.42 22.31
N VAL A 40 -2.34 14.73 22.10
CA VAL A 40 -1.41 15.52 21.28
C VAL A 40 -0.17 15.97 22.06
N ALA A 41 -0.26 16.03 23.40
CA ALA A 41 0.84 16.51 24.25
C ALA A 41 1.93 15.45 24.54
N GLU A 42 1.65 14.15 24.40
CA GLU A 42 2.62 13.05 24.59
C GLU A 42 3.38 12.71 23.30
N ALA A 43 4.08 13.69 22.71
CA ALA A 43 4.80 13.51 21.44
C ALA A 43 6.19 12.84 21.57
N SER A 44 6.63 12.44 22.77
CA SER A 44 7.97 11.84 22.98
C SER A 44 8.02 10.32 22.75
N PHE A 45 6.88 9.62 22.80
CA PHE A 45 6.77 8.18 22.55
C PHE A 45 5.95 7.85 21.28
N LEU A 46 5.38 8.88 20.64
CA LEU A 46 4.57 8.78 19.44
C LEU A 46 5.44 9.06 18.22
N HIS A 47 5.47 8.12 17.26
CA HIS A 47 6.23 8.29 16.03
C HIS A 47 5.62 9.45 15.22
N LEU A 48 6.45 10.31 14.63
CA LEU A 48 5.99 11.39 13.76
C LEU A 48 5.20 10.81 12.59
N HIS A 49 3.90 11.12 12.50
CA HIS A 49 3.09 10.67 11.38
C HIS A 49 3.57 11.31 10.07
N VAL A 50 3.79 10.48 9.06
CA VAL A 50 4.22 10.92 7.73
C VAL A 50 3.14 11.83 7.12
N PRO A 51 3.50 13.01 6.58
CA PRO A 51 2.53 13.88 5.92
C PRO A 51 1.97 13.20 4.66
N ARG A 52 0.71 13.48 4.33
CA ARG A 52 0.11 12.97 3.09
C ARG A 52 0.69 13.74 1.89
N LEU A 53 1.62 13.10 1.19
CA LEU A 53 2.15 13.60 -0.08
C LEU A 53 1.14 13.36 -1.22
N ASP A 54 1.00 14.32 -2.14
CA ASP A 54 0.14 14.17 -3.31
C ASP A 54 0.87 13.46 -4.45
N TRP A 55 0.78 12.13 -4.43
CA TRP A 55 1.34 11.29 -5.48
C TRP A 55 0.52 11.37 -6.77
N PRO A 56 1.15 11.29 -7.95
CA PRO A 56 0.43 11.27 -9.22
C PRO A 56 -0.55 10.09 -9.31
N HIS A 57 -0.28 8.98 -8.63
CA HIS A 57 -1.11 7.77 -8.61
C HIS A 57 -2.08 7.68 -7.41
N SER A 58 -2.25 8.73 -6.61
CA SER A 58 -3.08 8.71 -5.39
C SER A 58 -4.60 8.60 -5.66
N GLY A 59 -5.08 9.16 -6.76
CA GLY A 59 -6.51 9.23 -7.09
C GLY A 59 -7.09 7.92 -7.63
N ILE A 60 -8.40 7.74 -7.52
CA ILE A 60 -9.12 6.50 -7.94
C ILE A 60 -8.94 6.21 -9.45
N LEU A 61 -8.81 7.25 -10.26
CA LEU A 61 -8.65 7.16 -11.72
C LEU A 61 -7.25 7.50 -12.21
N LYS A 62 -6.31 7.81 -11.31
CA LYS A 62 -4.94 8.16 -11.69
C LYS A 62 -4.06 6.91 -11.77
N SER A 63 -3.33 6.74 -12.88
CA SER A 63 -2.35 5.67 -13.09
C SER A 63 -0.99 6.04 -12.52
N TYR A 64 -0.03 5.11 -12.59
CA TYR A 64 1.37 5.46 -12.40
C TYR A 64 1.90 6.39 -13.50
N ASP A 65 2.98 7.09 -13.16
CA ASP A 65 3.82 7.83 -14.10
C ASP A 65 4.96 6.90 -14.54
N ALA A 66 4.87 6.39 -15.77
CA ALA A 66 5.86 5.46 -16.33
C ALA A 66 7.26 6.07 -16.43
N ALA A 67 7.38 7.39 -16.65
CA ALA A 67 8.67 8.06 -16.70
C ALA A 67 9.32 8.12 -15.31
N SER A 68 8.53 8.38 -14.26
CA SER A 68 8.99 8.30 -12.87
C SER A 68 9.39 6.88 -12.47
N ILE A 69 8.67 5.85 -12.95
CA ILE A 69 9.07 4.44 -12.75
C ILE A 69 10.42 4.15 -13.43
N ARG A 70 10.62 4.59 -14.68
CA ARG A 70 11.89 4.40 -15.40
C ARG A 70 13.07 5.03 -14.65
N ARG A 71 12.92 6.29 -14.25
CA ARG A 71 13.91 7.02 -13.43
C ARG A 71 14.14 6.34 -12.09
N GLY A 72 13.08 5.84 -11.45
CA GLY A 72 13.17 5.12 -10.18
C GLY A 72 13.93 3.80 -10.29
N TYR A 73 13.76 3.07 -11.40
CA TYR A 73 14.57 1.89 -11.69
C TYR A 73 16.04 2.23 -11.85
N GLN A 74 16.38 3.34 -12.53
CA GLN A 74 17.76 3.81 -12.66
C GLN A 74 18.39 4.08 -11.27
N VAL A 75 17.67 4.77 -10.38
CA VAL A 75 18.11 5.01 -8.99
C VAL A 75 18.31 3.68 -8.26
N TYR A 76 17.34 2.75 -8.36
CA TYR A 76 17.46 1.43 -7.75
C TYR A 76 18.70 0.68 -8.26
N LYS A 77 18.91 0.64 -9.58
CA LYS A 77 20.02 -0.06 -10.23
C LYS A 77 21.37 0.49 -9.77
N GLN A 78 21.51 1.81 -9.64
CA GLN A 78 22.79 2.46 -9.37
C GLN A 78 23.09 2.62 -7.87
N VAL A 79 22.07 2.76 -7.04
CA VAL A 79 22.23 3.07 -5.60
C VAL A 79 21.82 1.90 -4.72
N CYS A 80 20.66 1.31 -4.97
CA CYS A 80 20.03 0.38 -4.03
C CYS A 80 20.40 -1.09 -4.27
N SER A 81 20.63 -1.49 -5.52
CA SER A 81 20.84 -2.88 -5.94
C SER A 81 22.08 -3.51 -5.30
N ALA A 82 23.05 -2.69 -4.88
CA ALA A 82 24.25 -3.11 -4.17
C ALA A 82 23.97 -3.74 -2.80
N CYS A 83 22.86 -3.36 -2.13
CA CYS A 83 22.52 -3.82 -0.78
C CYS A 83 21.10 -4.40 -0.66
N HIS A 84 20.19 -4.06 -1.58
CA HIS A 84 18.79 -4.47 -1.57
C HIS A 84 18.49 -5.43 -2.71
N SER A 85 18.06 -6.65 -2.36
CA SER A 85 17.55 -7.62 -3.33
C SER A 85 16.09 -7.36 -3.68
N MET A 86 15.71 -7.63 -4.93
CA MET A 86 14.32 -7.60 -5.39
C MET A 86 13.97 -8.92 -6.08
N LYS A 87 13.83 -9.99 -5.27
CA LYS A 87 13.72 -11.39 -5.74
C LYS A 87 12.46 -11.70 -6.55
N GLN A 88 11.43 -10.84 -6.51
CA GLN A 88 10.13 -11.08 -7.16
C GLN A 88 9.98 -10.41 -8.52
N ILE A 89 10.92 -9.53 -8.89
CA ILE A 89 10.88 -8.79 -10.16
C ILE A 89 11.90 -9.36 -11.14
N SER A 90 11.45 -9.51 -12.38
CA SER A 90 12.22 -10.04 -13.52
C SER A 90 12.19 -9.04 -14.66
N TYR A 91 13.19 -9.07 -15.54
CA TYR A 91 13.32 -8.08 -16.63
C TYR A 91 12.11 -8.03 -17.57
N ARG A 92 11.38 -9.14 -17.74
CA ARG A 92 10.12 -9.23 -18.50
C ARG A 92 9.04 -8.30 -17.95
N HIS A 93 9.09 -7.94 -16.66
CA HIS A 93 8.11 -7.03 -16.05
C HIS A 93 8.30 -5.58 -16.49
N PHE A 94 9.47 -5.23 -17.05
CA PHE A 94 9.77 -3.87 -17.50
C PHE A 94 9.17 -3.58 -18.88
N VAL A 95 9.01 -4.64 -19.68
CA VAL A 95 8.52 -4.60 -21.05
C VAL A 95 7.09 -4.05 -21.09
N ASN A 96 6.87 -3.03 -21.92
CA ASN A 96 5.58 -2.33 -22.08
C ASN A 96 5.07 -1.64 -20.81
N VAL A 97 5.92 -1.47 -19.79
CA VAL A 97 5.62 -0.64 -18.61
C VAL A 97 6.41 0.65 -18.69
N PHE A 98 7.74 0.55 -18.70
CA PHE A 98 8.62 1.71 -18.73
C PHE A 98 9.85 1.54 -19.67
N MET A 99 10.04 0.34 -20.23
CA MET A 99 11.04 0.04 -21.25
C MET A 99 10.40 -0.69 -22.43
N THR A 100 11.01 -0.53 -23.60
CA THR A 100 10.73 -1.38 -24.76
C THR A 100 11.31 -2.77 -24.55
N GLU A 101 10.87 -3.75 -25.33
CA GLU A 101 11.39 -5.12 -25.24
C GLU A 101 12.90 -5.18 -25.52
N GLU A 102 13.37 -4.44 -26.52
CA GLU A 102 14.80 -4.43 -26.89
C GLU A 102 15.66 -3.72 -25.85
N GLU A 103 15.16 -2.65 -25.23
CA GLU A 103 15.82 -2.02 -24.09
C GLU A 103 15.92 -2.96 -22.89
N ALA A 104 14.83 -3.65 -22.55
CA ALA A 104 14.82 -4.61 -21.44
C ALA A 104 15.72 -5.83 -21.71
N LYS A 105 15.84 -6.27 -22.98
CA LYS A 105 16.79 -7.33 -23.38
C LYS A 105 18.23 -6.87 -23.24
N ARG A 106 18.54 -5.65 -23.69
CA ARG A 106 19.88 -5.06 -23.55
C ARG A 106 20.25 -4.95 -22.07
N GLU A 107 19.35 -4.40 -21.27
CA GLU A 107 19.48 -4.29 -19.82
C GLU A 107 19.70 -5.64 -19.13
N ALA A 108 18.94 -6.67 -19.51
CA ALA A 108 19.14 -8.03 -18.98
C ALA A 108 20.48 -8.63 -19.42
N SER A 109 20.95 -8.34 -20.63
CA SER A 109 22.21 -8.89 -21.14
C SER A 109 23.46 -8.30 -20.49
N GLU A 110 23.34 -7.17 -19.78
CA GLU A 110 24.45 -6.55 -19.03
C GLU A 110 24.87 -7.38 -17.81
N ILE A 111 23.98 -8.22 -17.28
CA ILE A 111 24.29 -9.09 -16.15
C ILE A 111 24.71 -10.48 -16.63
N GLU A 112 25.70 -11.05 -15.94
CA GLU A 112 26.03 -12.47 -16.08
C GLU A 112 25.22 -13.28 -15.06
N VAL A 113 24.46 -14.24 -15.57
CA VAL A 113 23.64 -15.15 -14.77
C VAL A 113 24.28 -16.53 -14.81
N LEU A 114 24.52 -17.11 -13.64
CA LEU A 114 24.94 -18.50 -13.51
C LEU A 114 23.79 -19.42 -13.92
N ASP A 115 24.00 -20.27 -14.92
CA ASP A 115 23.04 -21.28 -15.38
C ASP A 115 23.61 -22.69 -15.21
N GLY A 116 22.74 -23.69 -15.37
CA GLY A 116 22.94 -25.09 -14.99
C GLY A 116 24.21 -25.77 -15.49
N PRO A 117 24.42 -27.04 -15.08
CA PRO A 117 25.59 -27.77 -15.51
C PRO A 117 25.54 -27.98 -17.03
N GLY A 118 26.58 -27.55 -17.73
CA GLY A 118 26.78 -27.87 -19.13
C GLY A 118 27.04 -29.37 -19.33
N ASP A 119 27.32 -29.77 -20.57
CA ASP A 119 27.63 -31.16 -20.91
C ASP A 119 28.88 -31.71 -20.17
N ASP A 120 29.73 -30.81 -19.66
CA ASP A 120 30.91 -31.11 -18.86
C ASP A 120 30.61 -31.21 -17.34
N GLY A 121 29.35 -31.05 -16.94
CA GLY A 121 28.91 -31.08 -15.55
C GLY A 121 29.24 -29.82 -14.75
N LYS A 122 29.77 -28.76 -15.39
CA LYS A 122 30.13 -27.50 -14.72
C LYS A 122 29.08 -26.43 -14.98
N MET A 123 28.80 -25.62 -13.96
CA MET A 123 27.97 -24.43 -14.11
C MET A 123 28.70 -23.43 -15.02
N TYR A 124 27.98 -22.77 -15.92
CA TYR A 124 28.53 -21.73 -16.78
C TYR A 124 27.77 -20.42 -16.60
N THR A 125 28.42 -19.31 -16.90
CA THR A 125 27.77 -18.00 -16.93
C THR A 125 27.25 -17.71 -18.34
N ARG A 126 26.09 -17.07 -18.40
CA ARG A 126 25.49 -16.58 -19.64
C ARG A 126 24.99 -15.15 -19.46
N PRO A 127 24.85 -14.38 -20.55
CA PRO A 127 24.13 -13.12 -20.48
C PRO A 127 22.69 -13.35 -20.00
N GLY A 128 22.19 -12.41 -19.19
CA GLY A 128 20.82 -12.43 -18.71
C GLY A 128 19.81 -12.31 -19.85
N LYS A 129 18.64 -12.92 -19.64
CA LYS A 129 17.47 -12.88 -20.52
C LYS A 129 16.27 -12.31 -19.78
N LEU A 130 15.21 -11.94 -20.51
CA LEU A 130 14.03 -11.30 -19.93
C LEU A 130 13.37 -12.08 -18.77
N ILE A 131 13.46 -13.41 -18.77
CA ILE A 131 12.84 -14.22 -17.72
C ILE A 131 13.67 -14.28 -16.44
N ASP A 132 14.92 -13.80 -16.46
CA ASP A 132 15.76 -13.78 -15.28
C ASP A 132 15.30 -12.71 -14.30
N TYR A 133 15.50 -13.00 -13.02
CA TYR A 133 15.26 -12.07 -11.93
C TYR A 133 16.39 -11.04 -11.82
N LEU A 134 16.12 -9.94 -11.13
CA LEU A 134 17.15 -8.97 -10.79
C LEU A 134 18.27 -9.63 -9.97
N PRO A 135 19.54 -9.22 -10.17
CA PRO A 135 20.68 -9.80 -9.47
C PRO A 135 20.53 -9.58 -7.97
N GLN A 136 20.93 -10.58 -7.20
CA GLN A 136 20.90 -10.52 -5.74
C GLN A 136 22.28 -10.02 -5.26
N PRO A 137 22.33 -9.00 -4.38
CA PRO A 137 23.60 -8.51 -3.83
C PRO A 137 24.30 -9.53 -2.93
N TYR A 138 23.57 -10.53 -2.44
CA TYR A 138 24.05 -11.53 -1.49
C TYR A 138 23.89 -12.93 -2.09
N GLU A 139 24.94 -13.74 -1.96
CA GLU A 139 25.08 -15.01 -2.69
C GLU A 139 24.13 -16.11 -2.23
N ASN A 140 23.91 -16.24 -0.91
CA ASN A 140 23.17 -17.37 -0.35
C ASN A 140 22.39 -17.02 0.93
N ASP A 141 21.47 -17.91 1.29
CA ASP A 141 20.64 -17.77 2.49
C ASP A 141 21.48 -17.90 3.78
N ASP A 142 22.59 -18.66 3.74
CA ASP A 142 23.52 -18.79 4.86
C ASP A 142 24.23 -17.46 5.17
N TYR A 143 24.67 -16.76 4.14
CA TYR A 143 25.22 -15.42 4.23
C TYR A 143 24.17 -14.46 4.77
N LEU A 144 22.93 -14.52 4.28
CA LEU A 144 21.84 -13.70 4.81
C LEU A 144 21.58 -14.00 6.29
N PHE A 145 21.59 -15.27 6.69
CA PHE A 145 21.42 -15.66 8.08
C PHE A 145 22.56 -15.15 8.96
N MET A 146 23.82 -15.29 8.51
CA MET A 146 25.01 -14.74 9.19
C MET A 146 25.02 -13.20 9.19
N LEU A 147 24.47 -12.55 8.18
CA LEU A 147 24.31 -11.10 8.12
C LEU A 147 23.28 -10.61 9.15
N LEU A 148 22.20 -11.35 9.34
CA LEU A 148 21.15 -11.01 10.30
C LEU A 148 21.53 -11.36 11.74
N THR A 149 22.31 -12.42 11.96
CA THR A 149 22.65 -12.94 13.30
C THR A 149 24.07 -12.61 13.77
N GLY A 150 24.97 -12.21 12.87
CA GLY A 150 26.40 -11.98 13.14
C GLY A 150 26.75 -10.58 13.63
N TYR A 151 25.78 -9.79 14.13
CA TYR A 151 26.08 -8.50 14.73
C TYR A 151 26.85 -8.69 16.04
N MET A 152 27.99 -8.00 16.17
CA MET A 152 28.84 -8.03 17.35
C MET A 152 29.43 -6.65 17.64
N ASP A 153 30.02 -6.45 18.82
CA ASP A 153 30.71 -5.21 19.11
C ASP A 153 31.98 -5.08 18.23
N PRO A 154 32.33 -3.86 17.78
CA PRO A 154 33.55 -3.64 17.00
C PRO A 154 34.80 -4.12 17.73
N PRO A 155 35.78 -4.72 17.03
CA PRO A 155 37.09 -4.99 17.61
C PRO A 155 37.79 -3.67 17.97
N ALA A 156 38.63 -3.72 19.00
CA ALA A 156 39.32 -2.53 19.51
C ALA A 156 40.12 -1.82 18.40
N GLY A 157 39.84 -0.54 18.19
CA GLY A 157 40.50 0.30 17.18
C GLY A 157 39.80 0.35 15.82
N PHE A 158 38.67 -0.34 15.63
CA PHE A 158 37.85 -0.21 14.42
C PHE A 158 36.89 0.99 14.56
N PRO A 159 37.05 2.05 13.75
CA PRO A 159 36.19 3.23 13.85
C PRO A 159 34.81 2.91 13.26
N ILE A 160 33.75 3.07 14.07
CA ILE A 160 32.35 2.95 13.64
C ILE A 160 31.61 4.20 14.06
N GLU A 161 30.77 4.73 13.17
CA GLU A 161 29.90 5.83 13.53
C GLU A 161 28.84 5.38 14.54
N SER A 162 28.43 6.26 15.45
CA SER A 162 27.50 5.90 16.54
C SER A 162 26.15 5.31 16.11
N ASN A 163 25.79 5.44 14.83
CA ASN A 163 24.56 4.95 14.22
C ASN A 163 24.74 3.67 13.38
N GLN A 164 25.94 3.09 13.32
CA GLN A 164 26.26 1.88 12.54
C GLN A 164 26.48 0.66 13.44
N GLY A 165 26.00 -0.52 13.00
CA GLY A 165 26.27 -1.80 13.67
C GLY A 165 27.45 -2.53 13.03
N TYR A 166 28.22 -3.29 13.80
CA TYR A 166 29.33 -4.08 13.24
C TYR A 166 28.90 -5.51 12.91
N ASN A 167 29.17 -5.97 11.69
CA ASN A 167 29.02 -7.34 11.26
C ASN A 167 30.22 -7.78 10.40
N PRO A 168 31.03 -8.75 10.84
CA PRO A 168 32.23 -9.19 10.12
C PRO A 168 31.95 -9.87 8.77
N TYR A 169 30.72 -10.33 8.54
CA TYR A 169 30.31 -10.96 7.28
C TYR A 169 29.90 -9.93 6.21
N PHE A 170 29.74 -8.65 6.54
CA PHE A 170 29.38 -7.62 5.55
C PHE A 170 30.57 -7.23 4.65
N PRO A 171 30.40 -7.13 3.31
CA PRO A 171 31.51 -6.91 2.41
C PRO A 171 31.97 -5.44 2.53
N ASN A 172 33.28 -5.20 2.41
CA ASN A 172 33.87 -3.85 2.25
C ASN A 172 33.68 -2.84 3.39
N GLY A 173 33.46 -3.29 4.64
CA GLY A 173 33.54 -2.34 5.76
C GLY A 173 32.92 -2.76 7.06
N ALA A 174 32.40 -3.98 7.18
CA ALA A 174 31.83 -4.58 8.40
C ALA A 174 30.86 -3.68 9.20
N SER A 175 30.41 -2.55 8.64
CA SER A 175 29.62 -1.51 9.27
C SER A 175 28.31 -1.44 8.51
N ILE A 176 27.24 -1.88 9.16
CA ILE A 176 25.89 -1.91 8.65
C ILE A 176 25.08 -0.92 9.47
N ALA A 177 24.93 0.28 8.95
CA ALA A 177 23.65 0.97 9.02
C ALA A 177 23.48 1.73 7.73
N MET A 178 22.24 1.74 7.24
CA MET A 178 21.92 2.47 6.02
C MET A 178 22.19 3.95 6.28
N THR A 179 23.33 4.43 5.77
CA THR A 179 23.64 5.86 5.75
C THR A 179 22.69 6.53 4.76
N GLN A 180 22.61 7.86 4.78
CA GLN A 180 21.86 8.58 3.76
C GLN A 180 22.46 8.25 2.38
N GLN A 181 21.69 7.55 1.53
CA GLN A 181 22.18 7.08 0.22
C GLN A 181 21.94 8.07 -0.91
N LEU A 182 21.01 9.00 -0.75
CA LEU A 182 20.63 9.95 -1.78
C LEU A 182 21.21 11.33 -1.44
N PHE A 183 22.00 11.87 -2.36
CA PHE A 183 22.56 13.22 -2.33
C PHE A 183 22.24 13.93 -3.64
N ASP A 184 22.17 15.27 -3.61
CA ASP A 184 21.90 16.04 -4.82
C ASP A 184 22.96 15.75 -5.91
N ASP A 185 22.49 15.54 -7.14
CA ASP A 185 23.27 15.32 -8.35
C ASP A 185 24.21 14.09 -8.31
N MET A 186 23.87 13.07 -7.54
CA MET A 186 24.66 11.81 -7.45
C MET A 186 24.62 10.97 -8.74
N LEU A 187 23.59 11.12 -9.57
CA LEU A 187 23.45 10.44 -10.85
C LEU A 187 22.85 11.38 -11.88
N GLU A 188 23.06 11.09 -13.15
CA GLU A 188 22.45 11.83 -14.26
C GLU A 188 21.32 11.00 -14.87
N TYR A 189 20.10 11.53 -14.88
CA TYR A 189 18.97 10.87 -15.52
C TYR A 189 19.11 10.86 -17.04
N GLU A 190 18.67 9.77 -17.70
CA GLU A 190 18.67 9.66 -19.17
C GLU A 190 17.88 10.79 -19.86
N ASP A 191 16.86 11.32 -19.21
CA ASP A 191 15.97 12.36 -19.74
C ASP A 191 16.40 13.80 -19.41
N GLY A 192 17.52 13.97 -18.69
CA GLY A 192 18.03 15.27 -18.27
C GLY A 192 17.25 15.95 -17.14
N THR A 193 16.36 15.23 -16.45
CA THR A 193 15.72 15.75 -15.22
C THR A 193 16.80 16.08 -14.17
N PRO A 194 16.67 17.17 -13.40
CA PRO A 194 17.60 17.45 -12.30
C PRO A 194 17.50 16.38 -11.22
N ALA A 195 18.64 15.75 -10.90
CA ALA A 195 18.74 14.63 -9.97
C ALA A 195 18.91 15.11 -8.52
N THR A 196 17.98 15.94 -8.04
CA THR A 196 17.96 16.31 -6.62
C THR A 196 17.58 15.11 -5.75
N GLN A 197 18.01 15.12 -4.49
CA GLN A 197 17.70 14.08 -3.51
C GLN A 197 16.19 13.78 -3.46
N SER A 198 15.39 14.84 -3.39
CA SER A 198 13.92 14.72 -3.31
C SER A 198 13.32 14.09 -4.57
N GLN A 199 13.88 14.40 -5.74
CA GLN A 199 13.40 13.87 -7.02
C GLN A 199 13.75 12.39 -7.14
N MET A 200 14.98 12.00 -6.81
CA MET A 200 15.38 10.60 -6.72
C MET A 200 14.54 9.81 -5.72
N ALA A 201 14.30 10.38 -4.54
CA ALA A 201 13.45 9.75 -3.53
C ALA A 201 12.01 9.54 -4.03
N LYS A 202 11.45 10.51 -4.76
CA LYS A 202 10.12 10.42 -5.38
C LYS A 202 10.06 9.32 -6.44
N ASP A 203 11.07 9.24 -7.30
CA ASP A 203 11.10 8.28 -8.40
C ASP A 203 11.33 6.85 -7.91
N VAL A 204 12.29 6.64 -7.00
CA VAL A 204 12.51 5.31 -6.40
C VAL A 204 11.30 4.84 -5.60
N ALA A 205 10.61 5.73 -4.88
CA ALA A 205 9.37 5.39 -4.20
C ALA A 205 8.26 5.00 -5.19
N CYS A 206 8.15 5.69 -6.33
CA CYS A 206 7.21 5.33 -7.39
C CYS A 206 7.53 3.96 -8.00
N PHE A 207 8.81 3.68 -8.26
CA PHE A 207 9.27 2.38 -8.74
C PHE A 207 9.00 1.25 -7.74
N LEU A 208 9.31 1.43 -6.45
CA LEU A 208 9.03 0.44 -5.41
C LEU A 208 7.53 0.20 -5.23
N LYS A 209 6.72 1.25 -5.34
CA LYS A 209 5.26 1.14 -5.30
C LYS A 209 4.72 0.34 -6.49
N TRP A 210 5.26 0.57 -7.68
CA TRP A 210 4.96 -0.25 -8.86
C TRP A 210 5.42 -1.70 -8.67
N ALA A 211 6.64 -1.94 -8.16
CA ALA A 211 7.17 -3.27 -7.93
C ALA A 211 6.32 -4.08 -6.93
N SER A 212 5.72 -3.39 -5.95
CA SER A 212 4.82 -4.00 -4.95
C SER A 212 3.40 -4.23 -5.49
N GLU A 213 2.92 -3.41 -6.43
CA GLU A 213 1.57 -3.46 -7.00
C GLU A 213 1.58 -3.24 -8.52
N PRO A 214 2.13 -4.19 -9.30
CA PRO A 214 2.22 -4.06 -10.75
C PRO A 214 0.84 -4.06 -11.42
N GLU A 215 -0.19 -4.62 -10.77
CA GLU A 215 -1.55 -4.66 -11.27
C GLU A 215 -2.35 -3.37 -11.04
N HIS A 216 -1.79 -2.36 -10.37
CA HIS A 216 -2.47 -1.12 -9.96
C HIS A 216 -3.27 -0.46 -11.10
N ASP A 217 -2.66 -0.25 -12.26
CA ASP A 217 -3.29 0.46 -13.38
C ASP A 217 -4.40 -0.38 -14.02
N ILE A 218 -4.18 -1.69 -14.11
CA ILE A 218 -5.17 -2.66 -14.62
C ILE A 218 -6.35 -2.75 -13.65
N ARG A 219 -6.07 -2.82 -12.34
CA ARG A 219 -7.07 -2.86 -11.26
C ARG A 219 -7.94 -1.62 -11.29
N LYS A 220 -7.37 -0.41 -11.41
CA LYS A 220 -8.13 0.84 -11.51
C LYS A 220 -8.96 0.91 -12.79
N ARG A 221 -8.42 0.46 -13.92
CA ARG A 221 -9.15 0.39 -15.19
C ARG A 221 -10.35 -0.54 -15.11
N TRP A 222 -10.19 -1.72 -14.51
CA TRP A 222 -11.29 -2.67 -14.28
C TRP A 222 -12.29 -2.14 -13.26
N ALA A 223 -11.82 -1.49 -12.19
CA ALA A 223 -12.70 -0.83 -11.24
C ALA A 223 -13.56 0.25 -11.92
N LEU A 224 -13.01 1.05 -12.82
CA LEU A 224 -13.78 2.02 -13.60
C LEU A 224 -14.84 1.35 -14.49
N LYS A 225 -14.48 0.27 -15.19
CA LYS A 225 -15.44 -0.52 -15.99
C LYS A 225 -16.56 -1.07 -15.11
N LEU A 226 -16.23 -1.64 -13.95
CA LEU A 226 -17.20 -2.17 -12.99
C LEU A 226 -18.11 -1.06 -12.46
N MET A 227 -17.55 0.09 -12.08
CA MET A 227 -18.32 1.26 -11.60
C MET A 227 -19.26 1.83 -12.66
N ALA A 228 -18.93 1.72 -13.94
CA ALA A 228 -19.81 2.14 -15.02
C ALA A 228 -20.96 1.13 -15.28
N ILE A 229 -20.67 -0.18 -15.21
CA ILE A 229 -21.64 -1.24 -15.51
C ILE A 229 -22.57 -1.53 -14.33
N ALA A 230 -22.06 -1.49 -13.10
CA ALA A 230 -22.82 -1.78 -11.88
C ALA A 230 -24.13 -0.99 -11.76
N PRO A 231 -24.17 0.35 -11.89
CA PRO A 231 -25.41 1.10 -11.75
C PRO A 231 -26.43 0.77 -12.85
N LEU A 232 -26.00 0.42 -14.06
CA LEU A 232 -26.89 -0.01 -15.14
C LEU A 232 -27.59 -1.31 -14.77
N ILE A 233 -26.81 -2.31 -14.35
CA ILE A 233 -27.34 -3.62 -13.93
C ILE A 233 -28.23 -3.45 -12.70
N THR A 234 -27.80 -2.69 -11.69
CA THR A 234 -28.60 -2.43 -10.49
C THR A 234 -29.91 -1.74 -10.84
N SER A 235 -29.93 -0.80 -11.79
CA SER A 235 -31.15 -0.13 -12.24
C SER A 235 -32.11 -1.09 -12.94
N LEU A 236 -31.60 -1.97 -13.81
CA LEU A 236 -32.38 -3.01 -14.49
C LEU A 236 -32.98 -4.02 -13.49
N ILE A 237 -32.18 -4.51 -12.54
CA ILE A 237 -32.64 -5.42 -11.48
C ILE A 237 -33.66 -4.71 -10.59
N TYR A 238 -33.42 -3.46 -10.23
CA TYR A 238 -34.36 -2.67 -9.43
C TYR A 238 -35.70 -2.50 -10.16
N TYR A 239 -35.67 -2.17 -11.45
CA TYR A 239 -36.86 -2.08 -12.30
C TYR A 239 -37.60 -3.41 -12.34
N TRP A 240 -36.90 -4.52 -12.64
CA TRP A 240 -37.50 -5.87 -12.67
C TRP A 240 -38.14 -6.24 -11.34
N LYS A 241 -37.44 -5.97 -10.23
CA LYS A 241 -37.96 -6.17 -8.87
C LYS A 241 -39.22 -5.34 -8.64
N ARG A 242 -39.25 -4.07 -9.05
CA ARG A 242 -40.46 -3.23 -8.93
C ARG A 242 -41.60 -3.78 -9.78
N HIS A 243 -41.34 -4.21 -11.00
CA HIS A 243 -42.32 -4.81 -11.90
C HIS A 243 -42.97 -6.06 -11.28
N GLN A 244 -42.16 -7.05 -10.86
CA GLN A 244 -42.65 -8.30 -10.26
C GLN A 244 -43.40 -8.06 -8.95
N TRP A 245 -42.93 -7.13 -8.11
CA TRP A 245 -43.57 -6.83 -6.83
C TRP A 245 -44.82 -5.95 -6.96
N THR A 246 -45.19 -5.50 -8.17
CA THR A 246 -46.38 -4.67 -8.38
C THR A 246 -47.62 -5.38 -7.87
N TYR A 247 -47.83 -6.66 -8.23
CA TYR A 247 -48.99 -7.44 -7.81
C TYR A 247 -49.14 -7.54 -6.29
N LEU A 248 -48.05 -7.86 -5.57
CA LEU A 248 -48.07 -7.97 -4.12
C LEU A 248 -48.24 -6.62 -3.42
N LYS A 249 -47.75 -5.53 -4.02
CA LYS A 249 -47.86 -4.18 -3.45
C LYS A 249 -49.19 -3.50 -3.78
N SER A 250 -49.84 -3.85 -4.89
CA SER A 250 -51.14 -3.31 -5.30
C SER A 250 -52.34 -4.11 -4.76
N ARG A 251 -52.12 -5.27 -4.12
CA ARG A 251 -53.19 -6.09 -3.56
C ARG A 251 -54.00 -5.31 -2.51
N LYS A 252 -55.32 -5.42 -2.59
CA LYS A 252 -56.26 -4.88 -1.59
C LYS A 252 -56.87 -6.04 -0.82
N PHE A 253 -56.96 -5.91 0.50
CA PHE A 253 -57.58 -6.90 1.36
C PHE A 253 -58.98 -6.45 1.78
N VAL A 254 -59.94 -7.35 1.65
CA VAL A 254 -61.28 -7.18 2.22
C VAL A 254 -61.44 -8.26 3.28
N PHE A 255 -61.48 -7.84 4.54
CA PHE A 255 -61.76 -8.76 5.64
C PHE A 255 -63.27 -8.97 5.75
N LYS A 256 -63.72 -10.20 5.57
CA LYS A 256 -65.11 -10.61 5.84
C LYS A 256 -65.12 -11.42 7.13
N ALA A 257 -65.70 -10.84 8.19
CA ALA A 257 -65.79 -11.51 9.47
C ALA A 257 -66.68 -12.77 9.36
N PRO A 258 -66.29 -13.90 9.97
CA PRO A 258 -67.14 -15.09 10.01
C PRO A 258 -68.42 -14.78 10.81
N ARG A 259 -69.54 -15.43 10.46
CA ARG A 259 -70.77 -15.35 11.26
C ARG A 259 -70.54 -16.01 12.61
N SER A 260 -70.94 -15.35 13.70
CA SER A 260 -71.00 -15.98 15.01
C SER A 260 -72.08 -17.08 15.01
N PRO A 261 -71.86 -18.22 15.69
CA PRO A 261 -72.90 -19.23 15.84
C PRO A 261 -74.12 -18.63 16.55
N SER A 262 -75.33 -18.88 16.02
CA SER A 262 -76.58 -18.51 16.68
C SER A 262 -76.78 -19.38 17.90
N SER A 263 -77.05 -18.76 19.05
CA SER A 263 -77.17 -19.43 20.35
C SER A 263 -78.48 -20.21 20.55
N ASN A 264 -79.01 -20.86 19.52
CA ASN A 264 -80.26 -21.65 19.60
C ASN A 264 -80.17 -22.87 18.66
N GLU A 265 -79.59 -23.96 19.16
CA GLU A 265 -79.97 -25.36 18.87
C GLU A 265 -80.04 -26.11 20.20
#